data_AF-A0A091UMN7-F1
#
_entry.id   AF-A0A091UMN7-F1
#
_cell.length_a   1.000
_cell.length_b   1.000
_cell.length_c   1.000
_cell.angle_alpha   90.00
_cell.angle_beta   90.00
_cell.angle_gamma   90.00
#
_symmetry.space_group_name_H-M   'P 1'
#
loop_
_entity.id
_entity.type
_entity.pdbx_description
1 polymer ?
#
loop_
_entity_poly.entity_id
_entity_poly.type
_entity_poly.pdbx_seq_one_letter_code
_entity_poly.pdbx_strand_id
1 'polypeptide(L)'
;LQRMKKLPSRRIIVTHLPPHLLPPSILQSKAKILVLVWNPKNMAVSYYCFYNNMPVLPSFTSWYGYFAAFMNGKLAWESYFDHLVECNKYIGHQRIMMISYKELKE
;
A
#
# COMPACT_ATOMS: atom_id res chain seq x y z
N LEU A 1 17.38 8.52 -1.97
CA LEU A 1 18.37 7.46 -1.59
C LEU A 1 19.44 7.91 -0.59
N GLN A 2 20.07 9.09 -0.74
CA GLN A 2 21.15 9.55 0.17
C GLN A 2 20.75 9.61 1.66
N ARG A 3 19.50 9.98 1.97
CA ARG A 3 18.96 9.95 3.34
C ARG A 3 19.00 8.55 3.98
N MET A 4 18.79 7.49 3.18
CA MET A 4 18.79 6.11 3.69
C MET A 4 20.18 5.59 4.05
N LYS A 5 21.25 6.19 3.53
CA LYS A 5 22.64 5.85 3.87
C LYS A 5 23.04 6.34 5.27
N LYS A 6 22.34 7.35 5.80
CA LYS A 6 22.58 7.92 7.12
C LYS A 6 21.81 7.20 8.24
N LEU A 7 20.89 6.30 7.90
CA LEU A 7 20.09 5.57 8.88
C LEU A 7 20.93 4.42 9.48
N PRO A 8 20.91 4.23 10.81
CA PRO A 8 21.61 3.13 11.46
C PRO A 8 21.05 1.77 11.03
N SER A 9 21.88 0.72 11.09
CA SER A 9 21.41 -0.66 10.96
C SER A 9 20.72 -1.07 12.27
N ARG A 10 19.56 -1.71 12.31
CA ARG A 10 18.67 -2.33 11.30
C ARG A 10 17.60 -1.34 10.82
N ARG A 11 17.23 -1.38 9.53
CA ARG A 11 16.27 -0.42 8.94
C ARG A 11 14.90 -1.05 8.71
N ILE A 12 13.85 -0.37 9.17
CA ILE A 12 12.45 -0.66 8.84
C ILE A 12 11.92 0.52 8.03
N ILE A 13 11.39 0.25 6.84
CA ILE A 13 10.86 1.25 5.92
C ILE A 13 9.43 0.86 5.59
N VAL A 14 8.51 1.80 5.74
CA VAL A 14 7.10 1.64 5.39
C VAL A 14 6.81 2.50 4.17
N THR A 15 6.09 1.95 3.21
CA THR A 15 5.70 2.65 1.99
C THR A 15 4.41 2.11 1.44
N HIS A 16 3.64 2.97 0.76
CA HIS A 16 2.47 2.61 -0.05
C HIS A 16 2.80 2.57 -1.54
N LEU A 17 4.09 2.67 -1.92
CA LEU A 17 4.48 2.59 -3.31
C LEU A 17 4.28 1.17 -3.85
N PRO A 18 3.69 1.01 -5.05
CA PRO A 18 3.62 -0.27 -5.71
C PRO A 18 5.03 -0.81 -6.02
N PRO A 19 5.20 -2.14 -6.09
CA PRO A 19 6.53 -2.75 -6.28
C PRO A 19 7.30 -2.25 -7.50
N HIS A 20 6.62 -1.90 -8.59
CA HIS A 20 7.27 -1.42 -9.82
C HIS A 20 7.90 -0.02 -9.69
N LEU A 21 7.46 0.78 -8.71
CA LEU A 21 8.07 2.09 -8.40
C LEU A 21 9.21 1.99 -7.38
N LEU A 22 9.44 0.80 -6.80
CA LEU A 22 10.57 0.58 -5.92
C LEU A 22 11.86 0.47 -6.75
N PRO A 23 13.00 0.95 -6.23
CA PRO A 23 14.29 0.74 -6.89
C PRO A 23 14.51 -0.76 -7.15
N PRO A 24 14.81 -1.17 -8.41
CA PRO A 24 15.01 -2.58 -8.75
C PRO A 24 16.09 -3.27 -7.90
N SER A 25 17.06 -2.49 -7.41
CA SER A 25 18.10 -2.93 -6.48
C SER A 25 17.55 -3.51 -5.17
N ILE A 26 16.33 -3.14 -4.74
CA ILE A 26 15.72 -3.69 -3.53
C ILE A 26 15.48 -5.19 -3.70
N LEU A 27 14.96 -5.63 -4.85
CA LEU A 27 14.70 -7.04 -5.15
C LEU A 27 15.99 -7.86 -5.27
N GLN A 28 17.10 -7.23 -5.65
CA GLN A 28 18.43 -7.83 -5.75
C GLN A 28 19.18 -7.84 -4.41
N SER A 29 18.73 -7.05 -3.42
CA SER A 29 19.39 -6.93 -2.13
C SER A 29 18.99 -8.04 -1.14
N LYS A 30 19.56 -8.00 0.07
CA LYS A 30 19.14 -8.86 1.20
C LYS A 30 17.88 -8.35 1.93
N ALA A 31 17.24 -7.30 1.44
CA ALA A 31 16.01 -6.78 2.03
C ALA A 31 14.86 -7.80 1.92
N LYS A 32 14.01 -7.83 2.93
CA LYS A 32 12.75 -8.58 2.92
C LYS A 32 11.61 -7.57 2.80
N ILE A 33 10.60 -7.89 1.99
CA ILE A 33 9.41 -7.06 1.80
C ILE A 33 8.22 -7.81 2.38
N LEU A 34 7.47 -7.13 3.22
CA LEU A 34 6.18 -7.59 3.71
C LEU A 34 5.10 -6.72 3.06
N VAL A 35 4.19 -7.33 2.32
CA VAL A 35 3.06 -6.67 1.68
C VAL A 35 1.83 -6.96 2.52
N LEU A 36 1.26 -5.90 3.10
CA LEU A 36 0.01 -6.00 3.85
C LEU A 36 -1.16 -5.83 2.88
N VAL A 37 -2.04 -6.83 2.84
CA VAL A 37 -3.24 -6.85 2.00
C VAL A 37 -4.48 -6.83 2.90
N TRP A 38 -5.55 -6.18 2.45
CA TRP A 38 -6.82 -6.21 3.16
C TRP A 38 -7.98 -6.56 2.24
N ASN A 39 -9.10 -6.97 2.83
CA ASN A 39 -10.35 -7.15 2.10
C ASN A 39 -10.74 -5.79 1.48
N PRO A 40 -11.00 -5.70 0.17
CA PRO A 40 -11.32 -4.44 -0.51
C PRO A 40 -12.50 -3.69 0.11
N LYS A 41 -13.50 -4.39 0.66
CA LYS A 41 -14.65 -3.78 1.33
C LYS A 41 -14.22 -3.05 2.61
N ASN A 42 -13.39 -3.70 3.42
CA ASN A 42 -12.85 -3.10 4.64
C ASN A 42 -11.91 -1.93 4.31
N MET A 43 -11.10 -2.08 3.26
CA MET A 43 -10.22 -1.04 2.77
C MET A 43 -11.01 0.21 2.35
N ALA A 44 -12.08 0.05 1.55
CA ALA A 44 -12.91 1.18 1.10
C ALA A 44 -13.51 1.95 2.28
N VAL A 45 -14.05 1.26 3.29
CA VAL A 45 -14.64 1.93 4.47
C VAL A 45 -13.56 2.65 5.29
N SER A 46 -12.46 1.98 5.59
CA SER A 46 -11.37 2.58 6.36
C SER A 46 -10.77 3.78 5.63
N TYR A 47 -10.64 3.69 4.32
CA TYR A 47 -9.99 4.72 3.53
C TYR A 47 -10.90 5.94 3.32
N TYR A 48 -12.23 5.76 3.27
CA TYR A 48 -13.18 6.87 3.34
C TYR A 48 -13.03 7.69 4.63
N CYS A 49 -12.98 7.01 5.78
CA CYS A 49 -12.78 7.67 7.07
C CYS A 49 -11.44 8.40 7.13
N PHE A 50 -10.37 7.79 6.61
CA PHE A 50 -9.06 8.43 6.52
C PHE A 50 -9.08 9.69 5.64
N TYR A 51 -9.66 9.60 4.45
CA TYR A 51 -9.76 10.71 3.51
C TYR A 51 -10.49 11.92 4.09
N ASN A 52 -11.57 11.68 4.83
CA ASN A 52 -12.35 12.75 5.46
C ASN A 52 -11.71 13.33 6.72
N ASN A 53 -10.78 12.62 7.35
CA ASN A 53 -10.08 13.07 8.55
C ASN A 53 -8.69 13.65 8.26
N MET A 54 -8.18 13.53 7.04
CA MET A 54 -6.85 14.01 6.66
C MET A 54 -6.95 15.38 5.97
N PRO A 55 -6.50 16.49 6.62
CA PRO A 55 -6.71 17.85 6.09
C PRO A 55 -6.02 18.14 4.75
N VAL A 56 -5.01 17.36 4.39
CA VAL A 56 -4.25 17.52 3.13
C VAL A 56 -4.91 16.83 1.93
N LEU A 57 -6.00 16.09 2.14
CA LEU A 57 -6.74 15.40 1.09
C LEU A 57 -8.10 16.06 0.84
N PRO A 58 -8.62 16.03 -0.40
CA PRO A 58 -9.99 16.45 -0.66
C PRO A 58 -10.99 15.59 0.12
N SER A 59 -11.86 16.19 0.93
CA SER A 59 -12.91 15.43 1.61
C SER A 59 -14.06 15.09 0.66
N PHE A 60 -14.77 14.00 0.97
CA PHE A 60 -15.96 13.58 0.25
C PHE A 60 -17.20 13.87 1.08
N THR A 61 -18.16 14.58 0.50
CA THR A 61 -19.44 14.90 1.15
C THR A 61 -20.41 13.73 1.20
N SER A 62 -20.17 12.67 0.41
CA SER A 62 -21.00 11.48 0.39
C SER A 62 -20.20 10.21 0.12
N TRP A 63 -20.69 9.09 0.67
CA TRP A 63 -20.14 7.76 0.42
C TRP A 63 -20.19 7.39 -1.07
N TYR A 64 -21.27 7.71 -1.78
CA TYR A 64 -21.41 7.36 -3.20
C TYR A 64 -20.36 8.04 -4.07
N GLY A 65 -20.09 9.32 -3.85
CA GLY A 65 -19.04 10.05 -4.58
C GLY A 65 -17.65 9.50 -4.29
N TYR A 66 -17.36 9.22 -3.01
CA TYR A 66 -16.12 8.55 -2.63
C TYR A 66 -15.98 7.17 -3.28
N PHE A 67 -17.00 6.34 -3.18
CA PHE A 67 -16.95 4.95 -3.64
C PHE A 67 -16.77 4.90 -5.16
N ALA A 68 -17.42 5.79 -5.91
CA ALA A 68 -17.16 5.92 -7.34
C ALA A 68 -15.71 6.31 -7.62
N ALA A 69 -15.12 7.26 -6.88
CA ALA A 69 -13.72 7.62 -7.03
C ALA A 69 -12.77 6.46 -6.67
N PHE A 70 -13.03 5.75 -5.57
CA PHE A 70 -12.29 4.55 -5.14
C PHE A 70 -12.28 3.47 -6.22
N MET A 71 -13.46 3.13 -6.77
CA MET A 71 -13.60 2.10 -7.79
C MET A 71 -12.93 2.47 -9.13
N ASN A 72 -12.81 3.77 -9.42
CA ASN A 72 -12.16 4.28 -10.63
C ASN A 72 -10.67 4.64 -10.41
N GLY A 73 -10.09 4.34 -9.24
CA GLY A 73 -8.69 4.65 -8.92
C GLY A 73 -8.37 6.15 -8.86
N LYS A 74 -9.37 7.01 -8.66
CA LYS A 74 -9.24 8.48 -8.62
C LYS A 74 -8.96 9.01 -7.21
N LEU A 75 -8.25 8.24 -6.40
CA LEU A 75 -7.83 8.61 -5.05
C LEU A 75 -6.30 8.74 -4.98
N ALA A 76 -5.80 9.25 -3.85
CA ALA A 76 -4.38 9.26 -3.57
C ALA A 76 -3.82 7.83 -3.58
N TRP A 77 -2.56 7.68 -3.99
CA TRP A 77 -1.91 6.37 -4.19
C TRP A 77 -2.61 5.44 -5.19
N GLU A 78 -3.37 6.01 -6.13
CA GLU A 78 -3.94 5.34 -7.31
C GLU A 78 -4.97 4.24 -6.97
N SER A 79 -5.19 3.33 -7.91
CA SER A 79 -6.13 2.22 -7.76
C SER A 79 -5.60 1.17 -6.79
N TYR A 80 -6.36 0.93 -5.71
CA TYR A 80 -6.09 -0.16 -4.78
C TYR A 80 -6.05 -1.52 -5.50
N PHE A 81 -6.93 -1.73 -6.49
CA PHE A 81 -7.00 -2.98 -7.23
C PHE A 81 -5.78 -3.19 -8.10
N ASP A 82 -5.31 -2.15 -8.80
CA ASP A 82 -4.11 -2.24 -9.61
C ASP A 82 -2.88 -2.49 -8.73
N HIS A 83 -2.81 -1.85 -7.56
CA HIS A 83 -1.78 -2.14 -6.57
C HIS A 83 -1.80 -3.62 -6.13
N LEU A 84 -2.97 -4.20 -5.88
CA LEU A 84 -3.08 -5.62 -5.55
C LEU A 84 -2.63 -6.53 -6.70
N VAL A 85 -3.04 -6.23 -7.94
CA VAL A 85 -2.64 -6.99 -9.13
C VAL A 85 -1.12 -6.92 -9.33
N GLU A 86 -0.51 -5.75 -9.15
CA GLU A 86 0.94 -5.59 -9.23
C GLU A 86 1.66 -6.39 -8.14
N CYS A 87 1.20 -6.32 -6.90
CA CYS A 87 1.76 -7.12 -5.82
C CYS A 87 1.61 -8.63 -6.09
N ASN A 88 0.49 -9.05 -6.68
CA ASN A 88 0.20 -10.46 -6.97
C ASN A 88 1.24 -11.10 -7.91
N LYS A 89 1.89 -10.31 -8.77
CA LYS A 89 3.00 -10.77 -9.64
C LYS A 89 4.22 -11.30 -8.87
N TYR A 90 4.32 -10.95 -7.58
CA TYR A 90 5.43 -11.32 -6.72
C TYR A 90 5.09 -12.46 -5.75
N ILE A 91 3.89 -13.06 -5.86
CA ILE A 91 3.55 -14.27 -5.10
C ILE A 91 4.57 -15.37 -5.43
N GLY A 92 5.15 -15.95 -4.38
CA GLY A 92 6.19 -16.98 -4.49
C GLY A 92 7.62 -16.45 -4.60
N HIS A 93 7.83 -15.13 -4.69
CA HIS A 93 9.19 -14.59 -4.61
C HIS A 93 9.75 -14.77 -3.18
N GLN A 94 10.88 -15.46 -3.04
CA GLN A 94 11.43 -15.89 -1.74
C GLN A 94 11.65 -14.79 -0.69
N ARG A 95 11.78 -13.52 -1.13
CA ARG A 95 11.99 -12.36 -0.25
C ARG A 95 10.75 -11.48 -0.04
N ILE A 96 9.62 -11.83 -0.65
CA ILE A 96 8.38 -11.07 -0.57
C ILE A 96 7.33 -11.97 0.08
N MET A 97 6.80 -11.51 1.20
CA MET A 97 5.69 -12.18 1.88
C MET A 97 4.45 -11.30 1.79
N MET A 98 3.34 -11.89 1.35
CA MET A 98 2.03 -11.28 1.50
C MET A 98 1.40 -11.75 2.78
N ILE A 99 0.83 -10.83 3.54
CA ILE A 99 0.04 -11.13 4.73
C ILE A 99 -1.26 -10.32 4.66
N SER A 100 -2.37 -10.96 5.01
CA SER A 100 -3.62 -10.25 5.15
C SER A 100 -3.72 -9.59 6.52
N TYR A 101 -4.41 -8.46 6.60
CA TYR A 101 -4.69 -7.80 7.88
C TYR A 101 -5.55 -8.66 8.82
N LYS A 102 -6.28 -9.65 8.28
CA LYS A 102 -7.03 -10.61 9.08
C LYS A 102 -6.09 -11.55 9.83
N GLU A 103 -5.10 -12.13 9.12
CA GLU A 103 -4.09 -13.01 9.71
C GLU A 103 -3.20 -12.32 10.75
N LEU A 104 -3.06 -10.99 10.70
CA LEU A 104 -2.35 -10.22 11.73
C LEU A 104 -3.15 -10.03 13.03
N LYS A 105 -4.48 -10.16 12.97
CA LYS A 105 -5.38 -9.94 14.12
C LYS A 105 -5.74 -11.23 14.86
N GLU A 106 -5.55 -12.37 14.21
CA GLU A 106 -5.68 -13.70 14.79
C GLU A 106 -4.39 -14.08 15.54
#